data_AF-E1ZIN5-F1
#
_entry.id   AF-E1ZIN5-F1
#
_cell.length_a   1.000
_cell.length_b   1.000
_cell.length_c   1.000
_cell.angle_alpha   90.00
_cell.angle_beta   90.00
_cell.angle_gamma   90.00
#
_symmetry.space_group_name_H-M   'P 1'
#
loop_
_entity.id
_entity.type
_entity.pdbx_description
1 polymer ?
#
loop_
_entity_poly.entity_id
_entity_poly.type
_entity_poly.pdbx_seq_one_letter_code
_entity_poly.pdbx_strand_id
1 'polypeptide(L)'
;MWVGRKWRPICEDRAPYVQAVGVGKVVCRQLGLRGGAERYRMYANSSMPAVATVACTGKEKALLACSLNQPTSADSERGLCKTHLAVACAGVADNIVDVRLENGSTPYEGRLEVKLNGKWGVAREWTDDSLPMARLVCQELGLKGGALRYGDYYGSGALPPLIMGLNCTGARKLRDCPFSVVAPMDPVDPSAL
;
A
#
# COMPACT_ATOMS: atom_id res chain seq x y z
N MET A 1 4.96 -18.13 5.55
CA MET A 1 6.15 -18.15 6.41
C MET A 1 6.68 -19.58 6.54
N TRP A 2 8.00 -19.79 6.66
CA TRP A 2 8.60 -21.11 6.85
C TRP A 2 8.83 -21.39 8.34
N VAL A 3 8.06 -22.30 8.95
CA VAL A 3 8.14 -22.65 10.38
C VAL A 3 7.96 -24.16 10.56
N GLY A 4 8.79 -24.79 11.39
CA GLY A 4 8.67 -26.23 11.66
C GLY A 4 8.81 -27.08 10.39
N ARG A 5 9.69 -26.68 9.47
CA ARG A 5 9.94 -27.32 8.16
C ARG A 5 8.72 -27.39 7.24
N LYS A 6 7.74 -26.50 7.42
CA LYS A 6 6.57 -26.38 6.56
C LYS A 6 6.28 -24.92 6.25
N TRP A 7 5.78 -24.66 5.03
CA TRP A 7 5.18 -23.37 4.70
C TRP A 7 3.83 -23.26 5.40
N ARG A 8 3.62 -22.16 6.12
CA ARG A 8 2.36 -21.85 6.81
C ARG A 8 1.86 -20.44 6.43
N PRO A 9 0.55 -20.24 6.22
CA PRO A 9 -0.02 -18.93 5.94
C PRO A 9 -0.05 -18.04 7.21
N ILE A 10 -0.18 -16.73 7.00
CA ILE A 10 -0.51 -15.75 8.04
C ILE A 10 -1.95 -15.33 7.80
N CYS A 11 -2.80 -15.38 8.83
CA CYS A 11 -4.20 -15.00 8.67
C CYS A 11 -4.40 -13.48 8.80
N GLU A 12 -5.27 -12.92 7.97
CA GLU A 12 -5.69 -11.51 8.09
C GLU A 12 -6.67 -11.34 9.26
N ASP A 13 -7.59 -12.29 9.48
CA ASP A 13 -8.58 -12.29 10.56
C ASP A 13 -8.01 -12.32 11.99
N ARG A 14 -6.69 -12.52 12.15
CA ARG A 14 -5.97 -12.53 13.45
C ARG A 14 -4.98 -11.39 13.61
N ALA A 15 -4.86 -10.51 12.61
CA ALA A 15 -3.99 -9.34 12.67
C ALA A 15 -4.84 -8.07 12.71
N PRO A 16 -4.81 -7.29 13.80
CA PRO A 16 -5.30 -5.92 13.76
C PRO A 16 -4.62 -5.14 12.63
N TYR A 17 -5.31 -4.18 12.01
CA TYR A 17 -4.80 -3.37 10.89
C TYR A 17 -3.34 -2.91 11.06
N VAL A 18 -2.99 -2.43 12.25
CA VAL A 18 -1.63 -1.96 12.57
C VAL A 18 -0.55 -3.04 12.44
N GLN A 19 -0.89 -4.31 12.73
CA GLN A 19 0.04 -5.44 12.63
C GLN A 19 0.24 -5.89 11.17
N ALA A 20 -0.81 -5.84 10.34
CA ALA A 20 -0.73 -6.20 8.93
C ALA A 20 0.17 -5.22 8.14
N VAL A 21 0.10 -3.92 8.43
CA VAL A 21 1.04 -2.91 7.91
C VAL A 21 2.49 -3.21 8.31
N GLY A 22 2.72 -3.58 9.57
CA GLY A 22 4.05 -3.96 10.06
C GLY A 22 4.62 -5.17 9.32
N VAL A 23 3.80 -6.21 9.15
CA VAL A 23 4.15 -7.43 8.41
C VAL A 23 4.49 -7.10 6.95
N GLY A 24 3.69 -6.27 6.29
CA GLY A 24 3.91 -5.85 4.90
C GLY A 24 5.27 -5.18 4.71
N LYS A 25 5.63 -4.23 5.58
CA LYS A 25 6.94 -3.54 5.55
C LYS A 25 8.11 -4.51 5.70
N VAL A 26 7.99 -5.47 6.62
CA VAL A 26 9.05 -6.47 6.85
C VAL A 26 9.21 -7.40 5.66
N VAL A 27 8.11 -7.92 5.09
CA VAL A 27 8.16 -8.85 3.95
C VAL A 27 8.74 -8.19 2.72
N CYS A 28 8.25 -7.00 2.34
CA CYS A 28 8.75 -6.33 1.15
C CYS A 28 10.24 -6.05 1.26
N ARG A 29 10.69 -5.55 2.41
CA ARG A 29 12.11 -5.33 2.66
C ARG A 29 12.93 -6.62 2.66
N GLN A 30 12.42 -7.69 3.28
CA GLN A 30 13.09 -9.00 3.32
C GLN A 30 13.27 -9.58 1.91
N LEU A 31 12.37 -9.27 0.99
CA LEU A 31 12.43 -9.64 -0.43
C LEU A 31 13.24 -8.66 -1.30
N GLY A 32 13.85 -7.62 -0.72
CA GLY A 32 14.57 -6.59 -1.46
C GLY A 32 13.68 -5.60 -2.23
N LEU A 33 12.38 -5.57 -1.92
CA LEU A 33 11.38 -4.71 -2.53
C LEU A 33 11.06 -3.49 -1.64
N ARG A 34 10.42 -2.47 -2.21
CA ARG A 34 9.98 -1.27 -1.49
C ARG A 34 8.48 -1.35 -1.18
N GLY A 35 7.99 -0.38 -0.41
CA GLY A 35 6.58 -0.32 -0.01
C GLY A 35 6.22 -1.37 1.04
N GLY A 36 4.92 -1.71 1.08
CA GLY A 36 4.31 -2.56 2.10
C GLY A 36 2.82 -2.25 2.25
N ALA A 37 2.17 -1.98 1.13
CA ALA A 37 0.75 -1.65 1.10
C ALA A 37 -0.07 -2.95 1.09
N GLU A 38 -1.07 -3.01 1.94
CA GLU A 38 -1.96 -4.16 2.04
C GLU A 38 -2.71 -4.35 0.72
N ARG A 39 -2.77 -5.61 0.24
CA ARG A 39 -3.82 -5.98 -0.71
C ARG A 39 -4.93 -6.68 0.07
N TYR A 40 -6.14 -6.23 -0.22
CA TYR A 40 -7.39 -6.76 0.27
C TYR A 40 -7.44 -8.29 0.10
N ARG A 41 -7.81 -8.97 1.19
CA ARG A 41 -8.35 -10.34 1.28
C ARG A 41 -8.24 -11.16 -0.01
N MET A 42 -7.18 -11.95 -0.15
CA MET A 42 -7.32 -13.14 -0.99
C MET A 42 -8.19 -14.11 -0.22
N TYR A 43 -9.38 -14.39 -0.75
CA TYR A 43 -10.15 -15.57 -0.35
C TYR A 43 -9.26 -16.78 -0.60
N ALA A 44 -8.70 -17.29 0.48
CA ALA A 44 -7.95 -18.53 0.44
C ALA A 44 -8.74 -19.50 1.30
N ASN A 45 -9.60 -20.29 0.64
CA ASN A 45 -10.20 -21.44 1.27
C ASN A 45 -9.10 -22.51 1.39
N SER A 46 -8.21 -22.33 2.37
CA SER A 46 -6.98 -23.10 2.51
C SER A 46 -7.08 -23.99 3.74
N SER A 47 -7.01 -25.29 3.52
CA SER A 47 -6.93 -26.30 4.58
C SER A 47 -5.57 -26.32 5.31
N MET A 48 -4.67 -25.37 5.02
CA MET A 48 -3.33 -25.29 5.63
C MET A 48 -3.38 -24.66 7.03
N PRO A 49 -2.77 -25.30 8.04
CA PRO A 49 -2.61 -24.71 9.36
C PRO A 49 -1.77 -23.42 9.33
N ALA A 50 -2.36 -22.34 9.79
CA ALA A 50 -1.74 -21.03 9.87
C ALA A 50 -0.68 -20.92 10.97
N VAL A 51 0.06 -19.83 10.92
CA VAL A 51 0.81 -19.30 12.07
C VAL A 51 -0.21 -18.57 12.97
N ALA A 52 -0.22 -18.86 14.28
CA ALA A 52 -1.28 -18.34 15.16
C ALA A 52 -1.36 -16.81 15.21
N THR A 53 -0.23 -16.11 15.38
CA THR A 53 -0.18 -14.65 15.22
C THR A 53 1.24 -14.22 14.87
N VAL A 54 1.37 -13.26 13.94
CA VAL A 54 2.62 -12.58 13.61
C VAL A 54 2.41 -11.09 13.86
N ALA A 55 3.18 -10.53 14.80
CA ALA A 55 3.09 -9.12 15.15
C ALA A 55 4.44 -8.42 14.89
N CYS A 56 4.44 -7.48 13.94
CA CYS A 56 5.64 -6.75 13.52
C CYS A 56 5.45 -5.24 13.76
N THR A 57 6.51 -4.60 14.23
CA THR A 57 6.65 -3.13 14.31
C THR A 57 6.97 -2.50 12.95
N GLY A 58 7.42 -3.30 11.98
CA GLY A 58 7.88 -2.86 10.66
C GLY A 58 9.39 -2.62 10.58
N LYS A 59 10.11 -2.80 11.69
CA LYS A 59 11.57 -2.58 11.79
C LYS A 59 12.38 -3.88 11.78
N GLU A 60 11.73 -5.04 11.85
CA GLU A 60 12.34 -6.36 11.91
C GLU A 60 13.04 -6.76 10.60
N LYS A 61 14.22 -7.37 10.67
CA LYS A 61 14.98 -7.76 9.46
C LYS A 61 14.31 -8.88 8.67
N ALA A 62 13.47 -9.68 9.32
CA ALA A 62 12.73 -10.78 8.71
C ALA A 62 11.47 -11.10 9.51
N LEU A 63 10.50 -11.77 8.90
CA LEU A 63 9.26 -12.21 9.57
C LEU A 63 9.51 -13.05 10.83
N LEU A 64 10.58 -13.85 10.84
CA LEU A 64 10.93 -14.69 11.99
C LEU A 64 11.47 -13.90 13.19
N ALA A 65 11.80 -12.63 13.00
CA ALA A 65 12.23 -11.73 14.08
C ALA A 65 11.06 -10.91 14.65
N CYS A 66 9.85 -11.06 14.11
CA CYS A 66 8.64 -10.49 14.69
C CYS A 66 8.18 -11.31 15.90
N SER A 67 7.28 -10.74 16.71
CA SER A 67 6.66 -11.48 17.81
C SER A 67 5.74 -12.55 17.26
N LEU A 68 6.10 -13.82 17.51
CA LEU A 68 5.37 -15.00 17.07
C LEU A 68 4.66 -15.66 18.25
N ASN A 69 3.34 -15.64 18.26
CA ASN A 69 2.58 -16.47 19.19
C ASN A 69 2.27 -17.80 18.50
N GLN A 70 2.73 -18.91 19.07
CA GLN A 70 2.44 -20.24 18.54
C GLN A 70 1.04 -20.69 18.96
N PRO A 71 0.31 -21.45 18.12
CA PRO A 71 -0.98 -22.01 18.50
C PRO A 71 -0.78 -23.01 19.63
N THR A 72 -1.65 -22.99 20.63
CA THR A 72 -1.68 -24.04 21.65
C THR A 72 -2.31 -25.31 21.08
N SER A 73 -2.12 -26.47 21.73
CA SER A 73 -2.71 -27.75 21.27
C SER A 73 -4.24 -27.72 21.17
N ALA A 74 -4.91 -26.81 21.88
CA ALA A 74 -6.34 -26.55 21.82
C ALA A 74 -6.80 -25.77 20.56
N ASP A 75 -5.87 -25.21 19.79
CA ASP A 75 -6.16 -24.44 18.56
C ASP A 75 -6.08 -25.28 17.29
N SER A 76 -5.97 -26.61 17.40
CA SER A 76 -5.80 -27.54 16.29
C SER A 76 -6.98 -27.52 15.30
N GLU A 77 -8.19 -27.18 15.74
CA GLU A 77 -9.36 -26.93 14.88
C GLU A 77 -9.56 -25.44 14.51
N ARG A 78 -8.92 -24.53 15.26
CA ARG A 78 -8.83 -23.10 14.93
C ARG A 78 -7.62 -22.79 14.05
N GLY A 79 -7.03 -23.79 13.39
CA GLY A 79 -5.80 -23.65 12.62
C GLY A 79 -6.00 -23.05 11.21
N LEU A 80 -7.24 -22.92 10.74
CA LEU A 80 -7.57 -22.46 9.40
C LEU A 80 -7.82 -20.95 9.39
N CYS A 81 -7.27 -20.26 8.40
CA CYS A 81 -7.59 -18.85 8.16
C CYS A 81 -8.91 -18.75 7.39
N LYS A 82 -9.79 -17.80 7.74
CA LYS A 82 -10.88 -17.42 6.84
C LYS A 82 -10.34 -16.65 5.62
N THR A 83 -9.29 -15.87 5.85
CA THR A 83 -8.62 -15.01 4.87
C THR A 83 -7.11 -15.04 5.12
N HIS A 84 -6.32 -15.15 4.04
CA HIS A 84 -4.88 -14.99 4.14
C HIS A 84 -4.49 -13.53 4.03
N LEU A 85 -3.49 -13.12 4.81
CA LEU A 85 -2.85 -11.83 4.64
C LEU A 85 -2.10 -11.80 3.31
N ALA A 86 -2.48 -10.88 2.43
CA ALA A 86 -1.80 -10.61 1.17
C ALA A 86 -1.05 -9.27 1.26
N VAL A 87 0.21 -9.27 0.82
CA VAL A 87 1.06 -8.09 0.81
C VAL A 87 1.35 -7.72 -0.64
N ALA A 88 1.12 -6.45 -0.99
CA ALA A 88 1.60 -5.89 -2.23
C ALA A 88 2.86 -5.05 -1.95
N CYS A 89 3.97 -5.48 -2.57
CA CYS A 89 5.20 -4.70 -2.56
C CYS A 89 5.25 -3.82 -3.79
N ALA A 90 5.73 -2.60 -3.63
CA ALA A 90 6.13 -1.80 -4.77
C ALA A 90 7.41 -2.42 -5.33
N GLY A 91 7.39 -2.78 -6.61
CA GLY A 91 8.59 -3.22 -7.31
C GLY A 91 9.67 -2.14 -7.28
N VAL A 92 10.93 -2.53 -7.47
CA VAL A 92 12.04 -1.56 -7.65
C VAL A 92 11.79 -0.64 -8.87
N ALA A 93 10.88 -1.05 -9.77
CA ALA A 93 10.44 -0.31 -10.95
C ALA A 93 9.18 0.56 -10.77
N ASP A 94 8.44 0.42 -9.66
CA ASP A 94 7.24 1.21 -9.39
C ASP A 94 7.64 2.59 -8.87
N ASN A 95 8.20 3.41 -9.75
CA ASN A 95 8.56 4.79 -9.46
C ASN A 95 7.60 5.72 -10.19
N ILE A 96 7.16 6.78 -9.52
CA ILE A 96 6.55 7.90 -10.20
C ILE A 96 7.60 8.45 -11.15
N VAL A 97 7.36 8.32 -12.45
CA VAL A 97 8.29 8.81 -13.49
C VAL A 97 7.91 10.18 -14.01
N ASP A 98 6.65 10.59 -13.78
CA ASP A 98 6.11 11.85 -14.27
C ASP A 98 4.88 12.28 -13.46
N VAL A 99 4.59 13.57 -13.44
CA VAL A 99 3.43 14.18 -12.78
C VAL A 99 2.83 15.31 -13.60
N ARG A 100 1.53 15.56 -13.45
CA ARG A 100 0.84 16.70 -14.05
C ARG A 100 -0.34 17.16 -13.22
N LEU A 101 -0.72 18.43 -13.43
CA LEU A 101 -1.94 19.03 -12.89
C LEU A 101 -2.97 19.12 -14.01
N GLU A 102 -4.15 18.56 -13.79
CA GLU A 102 -5.22 18.51 -14.80
C GLU A 102 -6.51 19.12 -14.27
N ASN A 103 -7.33 19.64 -15.19
CA ASN A 103 -8.63 20.24 -14.90
C ASN A 103 -8.60 21.44 -13.92
N GLY A 104 -7.50 22.18 -13.90
CA GLY A 104 -7.40 23.50 -13.26
C GLY A 104 -7.84 24.63 -14.20
N SER A 105 -8.22 25.77 -13.63
CA SER A 105 -8.52 26.98 -14.41
C SER A 105 -7.26 27.65 -14.95
N THR A 106 -6.10 27.32 -14.36
CA THR A 106 -4.78 27.80 -14.78
C THR A 106 -3.78 26.64 -14.85
N PRO A 107 -2.64 26.79 -15.54
CA PRO A 107 -1.59 25.77 -15.57
C PRO A 107 -0.90 25.48 -14.22
N TYR A 108 -1.21 26.27 -13.19
CA TYR A 108 -0.54 26.22 -11.88
C TYR A 108 -1.36 25.48 -10.82
N GLU A 109 -2.53 24.97 -11.19
CA GLU A 109 -3.44 24.30 -10.29
C GLU A 109 -4.12 23.13 -11.01
N GLY A 110 -4.68 22.19 -10.24
CA GLY A 110 -5.44 21.08 -10.80
C GLY A 110 -5.39 19.84 -9.93
N ARG A 111 -6.06 18.80 -10.40
CA ARG A 111 -5.97 17.45 -9.85
C ARG A 111 -4.58 16.88 -10.13
N LEU A 112 -3.96 16.29 -9.12
CA LEU A 112 -2.70 15.58 -9.27
C LEU A 112 -2.91 14.23 -9.98
N GLU A 113 -2.30 14.10 -11.15
CA GLU A 113 -2.15 12.85 -11.87
C GLU A 113 -0.68 12.43 -11.91
N VAL A 114 -0.44 11.13 -11.74
CA VAL A 114 0.91 10.54 -11.71
C VAL A 114 1.05 9.47 -12.78
N LYS A 115 2.26 9.34 -13.31
CA LYS A 115 2.61 8.26 -14.24
C LYS A 115 3.43 7.20 -13.53
N LEU A 116 2.86 5.99 -13.43
CA LEU A 116 3.50 4.81 -12.86
C LEU A 116 3.52 3.70 -13.90
N ASN A 117 4.68 3.10 -14.16
CA ASN A 117 4.83 2.02 -15.15
C ASN A 117 4.24 2.34 -16.52
N GLY A 118 4.41 3.59 -16.99
CA GLY A 118 3.91 4.05 -18.28
C GLY A 118 2.42 4.38 -18.34
N LYS A 119 1.66 4.16 -17.25
CA LYS A 119 0.22 4.45 -17.17
C LYS A 119 -0.04 5.69 -16.30
N TRP A 120 -0.94 6.55 -16.76
CA TRP A 120 -1.43 7.68 -15.97
C TRP A 120 -2.58 7.26 -15.06
N GLY A 121 -2.65 7.87 -13.89
CA GLY A 121 -3.81 7.75 -13.01
C GLY A 121 -3.80 8.77 -11.88
N VAL A 122 -4.90 8.77 -11.11
CA VAL A 122 -5.13 9.76 -10.05
C VAL A 122 -4.39 9.33 -8.78
N ALA A 123 -3.68 10.28 -8.16
CA ALA A 123 -3.15 10.11 -6.81
C ALA A 123 -4.24 10.43 -5.79
N ARG A 124 -4.63 9.47 -4.95
CA ARG A 124 -5.58 9.69 -3.85
C ARG A 124 -4.84 9.94 -2.55
N GLU A 125 -5.01 11.14 -2.01
CA GLU A 125 -4.36 11.56 -0.78
C GLU A 125 -5.27 11.33 0.44
N TRP A 126 -4.73 10.70 1.48
CA TRP A 126 -5.47 10.29 2.69
C TRP A 126 -4.62 10.55 3.95
N THR A 127 -3.70 11.51 3.93
CA THR A 127 -2.78 11.73 5.04
C THR A 127 -2.77 13.18 5.53
N ASP A 128 -2.43 13.35 6.81
CA ASP A 128 -2.38 14.67 7.44
C ASP A 128 -1.10 15.48 7.07
N ASP A 129 -0.08 14.84 6.47
CA ASP A 129 1.23 15.45 6.13
C ASP A 129 1.45 15.60 4.61
N SER A 130 0.45 16.22 3.98
CA SER A 130 0.29 16.32 2.53
C SER A 130 1.03 17.53 1.92
N LEU A 131 1.40 18.52 2.75
CA LEU A 131 1.99 19.77 2.28
C LEU A 131 3.41 19.59 1.69
N PRO A 132 4.29 18.73 2.24
CA PRO A 132 5.56 18.39 1.59
C PRO A 132 5.37 17.82 0.17
N MET A 133 4.32 17.00 -0.05
CA MET A 133 4.01 16.46 -1.36
C MET A 133 3.64 17.58 -2.35
N ALA A 134 2.72 18.48 -1.98
CA ALA A 134 2.34 19.60 -2.84
C ALA A 134 3.55 20.46 -3.28
N ARG A 135 4.48 20.71 -2.35
CA ARG A 135 5.70 21.46 -2.64
C ARG A 135 6.62 20.73 -3.62
N LEU A 136 6.80 19.42 -3.45
CA LEU A 136 7.60 18.62 -4.38
C LEU A 136 6.96 18.54 -5.77
N VAL A 137 5.63 18.37 -5.86
CA VAL A 137 4.89 18.40 -7.14
C VAL A 137 5.13 19.72 -7.85
N CYS A 138 4.88 20.85 -7.18
CA CYS A 138 5.12 22.17 -7.76
C CYS A 138 6.58 22.33 -8.21
N GLN A 139 7.53 21.91 -7.39
CA GLN A 139 8.95 21.99 -7.72
C GLN A 139 9.32 21.16 -8.96
N GLU A 140 8.84 19.91 -9.07
CA GLU A 140 9.10 19.06 -10.24
C GLU A 140 8.46 19.60 -11.53
N LEU A 141 7.37 20.35 -11.41
CA LEU A 141 6.73 21.09 -12.50
C LEU A 141 7.39 22.46 -12.81
N GLY A 142 8.47 22.82 -12.12
CA GLY A 142 9.16 24.11 -12.30
C GLY A 142 8.44 25.31 -11.66
N LEU A 143 7.48 25.04 -10.78
CA LEU A 143 6.70 26.03 -10.04
C LEU A 143 7.31 26.31 -8.65
N LYS A 144 6.88 27.41 -8.02
CA LYS A 144 7.30 27.80 -6.67
C LYS A 144 6.17 27.58 -5.67
N GLY A 145 6.54 27.19 -4.45
CA GLY A 145 5.58 27.00 -3.36
C GLY A 145 4.86 25.64 -3.46
N GLY A 146 3.61 25.62 -3.02
CA GLY A 146 2.77 24.42 -3.02
C GLY A 146 1.64 24.58 -2.02
N ALA A 147 0.42 24.33 -2.47
CA ALA A 147 -0.79 24.38 -1.66
C ALA A 147 -1.66 23.17 -1.99
N LEU A 148 -2.50 22.78 -1.03
CA LEU A 148 -3.40 21.66 -1.17
C LEU A 148 -4.84 22.14 -1.31
N ARG A 149 -5.61 21.35 -2.05
CA ARG A 149 -7.06 21.43 -2.05
C ARG A 149 -7.61 20.02 -1.94
N TYR A 150 -8.39 19.77 -0.90
CA TYR A 150 -8.90 18.43 -0.59
C TYR A 150 -10.20 18.13 -1.35
N GLY A 151 -10.46 16.83 -1.51
CA GLY A 151 -11.64 16.33 -2.21
C GLY A 151 -11.59 16.53 -3.72
N ASP A 152 -12.72 16.34 -4.37
CA ASP A 152 -12.82 16.36 -5.84
C ASP A 152 -13.02 17.77 -6.40
N TYR A 153 -12.31 18.77 -5.85
CA TYR A 153 -12.48 20.18 -6.25
C TYR A 153 -12.24 20.40 -7.75
N TYR A 154 -11.21 19.75 -8.30
CA TYR A 154 -10.91 19.74 -9.73
C TYR A 154 -11.56 18.54 -10.45
N GLY A 155 -12.60 17.94 -9.85
CA GLY A 155 -13.27 16.72 -10.30
C GLY A 155 -12.45 15.45 -10.08
N SER A 156 -13.11 14.31 -10.01
CA SER A 156 -12.48 12.98 -9.83
C SER A 156 -11.71 12.49 -11.05
N GLY A 157 -11.96 13.07 -12.23
CA GLY A 157 -11.31 12.70 -13.49
C GLY A 157 -11.85 11.39 -14.08
N ALA A 158 -11.44 11.08 -15.32
CA ALA A 158 -11.79 9.83 -16.01
C ALA A 158 -10.77 8.70 -15.77
N LEU A 159 -9.60 9.03 -15.20
CA LEU A 159 -8.54 8.06 -14.95
C LEU A 159 -8.78 7.31 -13.63
N PRO A 160 -8.40 6.02 -13.57
CA PRO A 160 -8.53 5.26 -12.34
C PRO A 160 -7.56 5.78 -11.26
N PRO A 161 -7.87 5.56 -9.98
CA PRO A 161 -6.90 5.77 -8.91
C PRO A 161 -5.72 4.81 -9.11
N LEU A 162 -4.49 5.34 -9.04
CA LEU A 162 -3.27 4.57 -9.33
C LEU A 162 -2.38 4.42 -8.11
N ILE A 163 -2.29 5.46 -7.28
CA ILE A 163 -1.57 5.42 -6.01
C ILE A 163 -2.41 6.04 -4.89
N MET A 164 -2.14 5.62 -3.66
CA MET A 164 -2.72 6.22 -2.45
C MET A 164 -1.68 6.36 -1.34
N GLY A 165 -1.94 7.29 -0.41
CA GLY A 165 -1.11 7.48 0.78
C GLY A 165 0.33 7.90 0.45
N LEU A 166 0.50 8.78 -0.53
CA LEU A 166 1.79 9.34 -0.91
C LEU A 166 2.32 10.21 0.24
N ASN A 167 3.41 9.77 0.88
CA ASN A 167 4.02 10.49 1.99
C ASN A 167 5.41 10.96 1.58
N CYS A 168 5.62 12.27 1.55
CA CYS A 168 6.85 12.89 1.07
C CYS A 168 7.67 13.57 2.18
N THR A 169 7.40 13.27 3.45
CA THR A 169 8.10 13.90 4.56
C THR A 169 9.59 13.56 4.52
N GLY A 170 10.43 14.59 4.34
CA GLY A 170 11.88 14.45 4.23
C GLY A 170 12.38 13.95 2.87
N ALA A 171 11.50 13.72 1.89
CA ALA A 171 11.88 13.36 0.53
C ALA A 171 12.37 14.58 -0.27
N ARG A 172 13.27 14.35 -1.24
CA ARG A 172 13.78 15.40 -2.15
C ARG A 172 13.16 15.34 -3.54
N LYS A 173 12.55 14.21 -3.90
CA LYS A 173 11.90 13.95 -5.19
C LYS A 173 10.66 13.10 -4.95
N LEU A 174 9.65 13.22 -5.81
CA LEU A 174 8.41 12.46 -5.70
C LEU A 174 8.63 10.95 -5.78
N ARG A 175 9.56 10.51 -6.64
CA ARG A 175 9.95 9.10 -6.76
C ARG A 175 10.53 8.48 -5.48
N ASP A 176 11.02 9.30 -4.56
CA ASP A 176 11.61 8.85 -3.29
C ASP A 176 10.55 8.75 -2.18
N CYS A 177 9.33 9.26 -2.42
CA CYS A 177 8.23 9.21 -1.47
C CYS A 177 7.64 7.79 -1.39
N PRO A 178 7.45 7.23 -0.18
CA PRO A 178 6.62 6.04 -0.03
C PRO A 178 5.17 6.29 -0.46
N PHE A 179 4.59 5.33 -1.17
CA PHE A 179 3.18 5.27 -1.52
C PHE A 179 2.70 3.81 -1.63
N SER A 180 1.38 3.66 -1.72
CA SER A 180 0.71 2.39 -2.00
C SER A 180 0.17 2.39 -3.42
N VAL A 181 0.47 1.38 -4.23
CA VAL A 181 -0.17 1.21 -5.54
C VAL A 181 -1.60 0.75 -5.31
N VAL A 182 -2.56 1.46 -5.89
CA VAL A 182 -3.95 0.99 -5.94
C VAL A 182 -4.00 -0.04 -7.06
N ALA A 183 -4.20 -1.31 -6.70
CA ALA A 183 -4.58 -2.30 -7.70
C ALA A 183 -5.80 -1.77 -8.46
N PRO A 184 -5.96 -2.06 -9.77
CA PRO A 184 -7.27 -1.90 -10.36
C PRO A 184 -8.24 -2.59 -9.41
N MET A 185 -9.23 -1.84 -8.88
CA MET A 185 -10.39 -2.50 -8.30
C MET A 185 -10.81 -3.49 -9.37
N ASP A 186 -10.76 -4.79 -9.07
CA ASP A 186 -11.45 -5.74 -9.90
C ASP A 186 -12.85 -5.13 -10.15
N PRO A 187 -13.32 -5.08 -11.40
CA PRO A 187 -14.66 -4.58 -11.67
C PRO A 187 -15.57 -5.27 -10.67
N VAL A 188 -16.28 -4.47 -9.86
CA VAL A 188 -17.29 -4.96 -8.93
C VAL A 188 -18.06 -6.02 -9.69
N ASP A 189 -18.00 -7.27 -9.22
CA ASP A 189 -18.70 -8.37 -9.87
C ASP A 189 -20.16 -7.94 -10.04
N PRO A 190 -20.64 -7.75 -11.28
CA PRO A 190 -22.01 -7.34 -11.54
C PRO A 190 -23.02 -8.38 -11.03
N SER A 191 -22.55 -9.56 -10.65
CA SER A 191 -23.34 -10.71 -10.17
C SER A 191 -23.59 -10.69 -8.66
N ALA A 192 -23.14 -9.66 -7.94
CA ALA A 192 -23.34 -9.51 -6.49
C ALA A 192 -24.53 -8.60 -6.11
N LEU A 193 -25.48 -8.38 -7.04
CA LEU A 193 -26.80 -7.80 -6.76
C LEU A 193 -27.89 -8.87 -6.81
#